data_AF-A0A661J304-F1
#
_entry.id   AF-A0A661J304-F1
#
_cell.length_a   1.000
_cell.length_b   1.000
_cell.length_c   1.000
_cell.angle_alpha   90.00
_cell.angle_beta   90.00
_cell.angle_gamma   90.00
#
_symmetry.space_group_name_H-M   'P 1'
#
loop_
_entity.id
_entity.type
_entity.pdbx_description
1 polymer ?
#
loop_
_entity_poly.entity_id
_entity_poly.type
_entity_poly.pdbx_seq_one_letter_code
_entity_poly.pdbx_strand_id
1 'polypeptide(L)'
;MAYRHQAVHTRIWHDEKFKALSDDARLLFFYVMTCPHSNLIGLFVLPKPYMAADLGWLPKRLAKPFQELFQKGFIDYDEKTSVIWIRNHLRYNPLDNPNQVKAAIKLIDELPKTRLFQGLSGFLEQFGKPFLKPLVERLRERLQEGFGKPEPETEPEPETEPENNIYIAPNDAGIVSEPPPDSPPPKSKGPPKIDFDWETGTFQGITEEELNRWAEAYPAVDIELELRQAAEWLLANPHKRKKNYRRFLVSWFSRTQQRGGSKGGRNDRSRVASATDPVERELQNAEATYQQWLRERAAAQKGSRAAPKLPGVQGDAGGGSGGKRKREGAEEVPGEVSRVDRGGPGVSGGPPGDQDPQHGVGGAGSGDGGGDLPGPRDGPD
;
A
#
# COMPACT_ATOMS: atom_id res chain seq x y z
N MET A 1 1.22 -0.91 -19.97
CA MET A 1 1.09 0.07 -18.85
C MET A 1 2.31 -0.05 -17.93
N ALA A 2 2.62 0.95 -17.11
CA ALA A 2 3.61 0.80 -16.04
C ALA A 2 2.89 0.28 -14.79
N TYR A 3 3.26 -0.91 -14.31
CA TYR A 3 2.64 -1.48 -13.11
C TYR A 3 3.10 -0.72 -11.87
N ARG A 4 2.15 -0.15 -11.13
CA ARG A 4 2.37 0.34 -9.77
C ARG A 4 2.47 -0.88 -8.86
N HIS A 5 3.54 -0.96 -8.08
CA HIS A 5 3.73 -1.99 -7.06
C HIS A 5 3.89 -1.30 -5.71
N GLN A 6 3.41 -1.95 -4.65
CA GLN A 6 3.69 -1.58 -3.27
C GLN A 6 4.46 -2.73 -2.63
N ALA A 7 5.57 -2.44 -1.96
CA ALA A 7 6.31 -3.45 -1.22
C ALA A 7 5.66 -3.72 0.14
N VAL A 8 5.45 -4.99 0.47
CA VAL A 8 5.07 -5.45 1.81
C VAL A 8 6.21 -6.30 2.34
N HIS A 9 6.80 -5.88 3.45
CA HIS A 9 7.98 -6.54 4.01
C HIS A 9 7.61 -7.87 4.69
N THR A 10 8.27 -8.97 4.33
CA THR A 10 7.96 -10.35 4.81
C THR A 10 7.93 -10.50 6.33
N ARG A 11 8.75 -9.72 7.05
CA ARG A 11 8.70 -9.54 8.53
C ARG A 11 7.31 -9.27 9.11
N ILE A 12 6.30 -8.84 8.34
CA ILE A 12 4.91 -8.74 8.79
C ILE A 12 4.39 -10.03 9.43
N TRP A 13 4.83 -11.20 8.95
CA TRP A 13 4.47 -12.51 9.51
C TRP A 13 5.10 -12.81 10.89
N HIS A 14 6.08 -12.00 11.31
CA HIS A 14 6.70 -12.06 12.63
C HIS A 14 6.28 -10.91 13.55
N ASP A 15 5.49 -9.95 13.07
CA ASP A 15 4.99 -8.83 13.89
C ASP A 15 3.88 -9.32 14.83
N GLU A 16 4.09 -9.16 16.14
CA GLU A 16 3.18 -9.66 17.17
C GLU A 16 1.80 -9.00 17.10
N LYS A 17 1.73 -7.70 16.80
CA LYS A 17 0.45 -6.98 16.66
C LYS A 17 -0.32 -7.51 15.46
N PHE A 18 0.36 -7.81 14.36
CA PHE A 18 -0.26 -8.32 13.12
C PHE A 18 -0.73 -9.77 13.31
N LYS A 19 0.07 -10.60 13.97
CA LYS A 19 -0.34 -11.95 14.38
C LYS A 19 -1.53 -11.93 15.32
N ALA A 20 -1.68 -10.90 16.17
CA ALA A 20 -2.84 -10.74 17.03
C ALA A 20 -4.09 -10.18 16.32
N LEU A 21 -4.05 -9.81 15.04
CA LEU A 21 -5.23 -9.34 14.28
C LEU A 21 -6.19 -10.49 13.94
N SER A 22 -7.49 -10.18 13.90
CA SER A 22 -8.48 -11.03 13.21
C SER A 22 -8.19 -11.14 11.71
N ASP A 23 -8.64 -12.21 11.05
CA ASP A 23 -8.38 -12.41 9.62
C ASP A 23 -9.02 -11.32 8.74
N ASP A 24 -10.20 -10.82 9.11
CA ASP A 24 -10.80 -9.65 8.47
C ASP A 24 -9.90 -8.41 8.64
N ALA A 25 -9.31 -8.18 9.81
CA ALA A 25 -8.41 -7.05 10.02
C ALA A 25 -7.08 -7.21 9.26
N ARG A 26 -6.53 -8.43 9.15
CA ARG A 26 -5.36 -8.71 8.31
C ARG A 26 -5.65 -8.44 6.83
N LEU A 27 -6.78 -8.92 6.31
CA LEU A 27 -7.20 -8.71 4.91
C LEU A 27 -7.44 -7.22 4.64
N LEU A 28 -8.14 -6.52 5.53
CA LEU A 28 -8.34 -5.07 5.42
C LEU A 28 -7.00 -4.31 5.46
N PHE A 29 -6.04 -4.72 6.28
CA PHE A 29 -4.73 -4.07 6.33
C PHE A 29 -3.91 -4.30 5.06
N PHE A 30 -3.91 -5.52 4.51
CA PHE A 30 -3.32 -5.80 3.19
C PHE A 30 -3.96 -4.93 2.11
N TYR A 31 -5.30 -4.88 2.04
CA TYR A 31 -6.01 -4.02 1.11
C TYR A 31 -5.63 -2.54 1.28
N VAL A 32 -5.63 -1.99 2.50
CA VAL A 32 -5.23 -0.59 2.74
C VAL A 32 -3.80 -0.34 2.27
N MET A 33 -2.86 -1.26 2.50
CA MET A 33 -1.50 -1.14 1.99
C MET A 33 -1.41 -1.18 0.46
N THR A 34 -2.21 -2.00 -0.23
CA THR A 34 -2.05 -2.29 -1.67
C THR A 34 -3.14 -1.75 -2.59
N CYS A 35 -4.14 -1.04 -2.07
CA CYS A 35 -5.25 -0.48 -2.85
C CYS A 35 -4.77 0.55 -3.89
N PRO A 36 -5.57 0.84 -4.95
CA PRO A 36 -5.19 1.79 -5.99
C PRO A 36 -4.84 3.19 -5.48
N HIS A 37 -5.44 3.61 -4.36
CA HIS A 37 -5.22 4.90 -3.70
C HIS A 37 -3.91 4.97 -2.90
N SER A 38 -3.37 3.82 -2.48
CA SER A 38 -2.14 3.74 -1.68
C SER A 38 -0.95 4.38 -2.39
N ASN A 39 -0.09 5.08 -1.66
CA ASN A 39 0.98 5.90 -2.23
C ASN A 39 2.31 5.75 -1.48
N LEU A 40 3.32 6.54 -1.90
CA LEU A 40 4.69 6.42 -1.41
C LEU A 40 4.85 6.83 0.07
N ILE A 41 3.93 7.65 0.61
CA ILE A 41 3.97 8.11 2.01
C ILE A 41 3.01 7.36 2.95
N GLY A 42 2.10 6.55 2.41
CA GLY A 42 1.10 5.82 3.20
C GLY A 42 0.06 6.73 3.86
N LEU A 43 -0.14 7.95 3.32
CA LEU A 43 -1.14 8.92 3.73
C LEU A 43 -1.93 9.34 2.48
N PHE A 44 -3.23 9.04 2.43
CA PHE A 44 -4.07 9.27 1.25
C PHE A 44 -5.57 9.31 1.59
N VAL A 45 -6.39 9.87 0.71
CA VAL A 45 -7.86 9.77 0.82
C VAL A 45 -8.32 8.36 0.44
N LEU A 46 -9.02 7.69 1.36
CA LEU A 46 -9.65 6.39 1.14
C LEU A 46 -10.97 6.34 1.94
N PRO A 47 -12.12 6.66 1.31
CA PRO A 47 -13.41 6.57 1.98
C PRO A 47 -13.77 5.13 2.35
N LYS A 48 -14.30 4.91 3.55
CA LYS A 48 -14.83 3.59 3.98
C LYS A 48 -15.79 2.92 2.97
N PRO A 49 -16.67 3.65 2.24
CA PRO A 49 -17.47 3.05 1.17
C PRO A 49 -16.65 2.39 0.05
N TYR A 50 -15.48 2.91 -0.30
CA TYR A 50 -14.60 2.29 -1.32
C TYR A 50 -13.97 1.00 -0.78
N MET A 51 -13.50 1.01 0.48
CA MET A 51 -13.02 -0.21 1.14
C MET A 51 -14.11 -1.30 1.18
N ALA A 52 -15.35 -0.90 1.47
CA ALA A 52 -16.50 -1.79 1.50
C ALA A 52 -16.84 -2.35 0.11
N ALA A 53 -16.84 -1.51 -0.93
CA ALA A 53 -17.11 -1.92 -2.29
C ALA A 53 -16.04 -2.88 -2.83
N ASP A 54 -14.76 -2.53 -2.73
CA ASP A 54 -13.64 -3.32 -3.26
C ASP A 54 -13.50 -4.69 -2.58
N LEU A 55 -13.82 -4.79 -1.29
CA LEU A 55 -13.79 -6.05 -0.53
C LEU A 55 -15.10 -6.86 -0.65
N GLY A 56 -16.15 -6.31 -1.28
CA GLY A 56 -17.48 -6.92 -1.32
C GLY A 56 -18.14 -7.03 0.06
N TRP A 57 -17.86 -6.08 0.96
CA TRP A 57 -18.27 -6.10 2.36
C TRP A 57 -19.42 -5.13 2.65
N LEU A 58 -20.38 -5.58 3.46
CA LEU A 58 -21.34 -4.66 4.07
C LEU A 58 -20.62 -3.71 5.05
N PRO A 59 -21.04 -2.44 5.20
CA PRO A 59 -20.42 -1.49 6.14
C PRO A 59 -20.34 -2.02 7.58
N LYS A 60 -21.34 -2.82 8.01
CA LYS A 60 -21.36 -3.48 9.32
C LYS A 60 -20.25 -4.53 9.50
N ARG A 61 -19.80 -5.19 8.43
CA ARG A 61 -18.63 -6.08 8.46
C ARG A 61 -17.35 -5.25 8.57
N LEU A 62 -17.19 -4.22 7.74
CA LEU A 62 -16.01 -3.33 7.73
C LEU A 62 -15.74 -2.65 9.09
N ALA A 63 -16.80 -2.26 9.82
CA ALA A 63 -16.67 -1.50 11.06
C ALA A 63 -15.78 -2.16 12.13
N LYS A 64 -15.88 -3.49 12.31
CA LYS A 64 -15.09 -4.24 13.30
C LYS A 64 -13.58 -4.27 13.01
N PRO A 65 -13.10 -4.80 11.86
CA PRO A 65 -11.70 -4.84 11.51
C PRO A 65 -11.11 -3.43 11.36
N PHE A 66 -11.88 -2.44 10.89
CA PHE A 66 -11.43 -1.06 10.83
C PHE A 66 -11.11 -0.50 12.22
N GLN A 67 -12.04 -0.69 13.18
CA GLN A 67 -11.84 -0.28 14.57
C GLN A 67 -10.67 -1.03 15.23
N GLU A 68 -10.48 -2.31 14.90
CA GLU A 68 -9.36 -3.12 15.39
C GLU A 68 -8.00 -2.59 14.90
N LEU A 69 -7.88 -2.25 13.60
CA LEU A 69 -6.66 -1.68 13.03
C LEU A 69 -6.33 -0.30 13.63
N PHE A 70 -7.35 0.52 13.86
CA PHE A 70 -7.23 1.81 14.52
C PHE A 70 -6.73 1.64 15.98
N GLN A 71 -7.42 0.82 16.78
CA GLN A 71 -7.07 0.60 18.19
C GLN A 71 -5.68 -0.04 18.40
N LYS A 72 -5.22 -0.91 17.49
CA LYS A 72 -3.88 -1.51 17.56
C LYS A 72 -2.76 -0.62 17.00
N GLY A 73 -3.12 0.54 16.43
CA GLY A 73 -2.19 1.53 15.88
C GLY A 73 -1.55 1.12 14.55
N PHE A 74 -2.28 0.38 13.72
CA PHE A 74 -1.90 0.11 12.33
C PHE A 74 -2.22 1.30 11.42
N ILE A 75 -3.37 1.94 11.66
CA ILE A 75 -3.87 3.08 10.91
C ILE A 75 -4.35 4.19 11.85
N ASP A 76 -4.20 5.44 11.44
CA ASP A 76 -5.07 6.53 11.89
C ASP A 76 -6.03 6.91 10.75
N TYR A 77 -7.16 7.53 11.09
CA TYR A 77 -8.16 7.98 10.12
C TYR A 77 -8.80 9.30 10.53
N ASP A 78 -9.05 10.18 9.55
CA ASP A 78 -9.81 11.41 9.72
C ASP A 78 -11.19 11.24 9.07
N GLU A 79 -12.22 11.05 9.92
CA GLU A 79 -13.60 10.84 9.46
C GLU A 79 -14.14 12.00 8.60
N LYS A 80 -13.64 13.24 8.78
CA LYS A 80 -14.14 14.41 8.05
C LYS A 80 -13.63 14.46 6.61
N THR A 81 -12.38 14.08 6.41
CA THR A 81 -11.68 14.20 5.12
C THR A 81 -11.47 12.85 4.44
N SER A 82 -11.85 11.76 5.10
CA SER A 82 -11.57 10.37 4.69
C SER A 82 -10.09 10.07 4.43
N VAL A 83 -9.17 10.83 5.04
CA VAL A 83 -7.73 10.56 4.95
C VAL A 83 -7.38 9.42 5.90
N ILE A 84 -6.71 8.40 5.37
CA ILE A 84 -6.12 7.29 6.13
C ILE A 84 -4.60 7.46 6.19
N TRP A 85 -4.00 7.17 7.35
CA TRP A 85 -2.55 7.11 7.54
C TRP A 85 -2.12 5.72 8.02
N ILE A 86 -1.24 5.07 7.27
CA ILE A 86 -0.59 3.81 7.66
C ILE A 86 0.62 4.14 8.55
N ARG A 87 0.44 4.05 9.88
CA ARG A 87 1.37 4.55 10.91
C ARG A 87 2.84 4.19 10.68
N ASN A 88 3.11 2.93 10.35
CA ASN A 88 4.47 2.39 10.19
C ASN A 88 4.95 2.34 8.73
N HIS A 89 4.22 2.87 7.76
CA HIS A 89 4.54 2.72 6.32
C HIS A 89 5.96 3.17 6.00
N LEU A 90 6.35 4.39 6.38
CA LEU A 90 7.70 4.91 6.13
C LEU A 90 8.82 4.24 6.95
N ARG A 91 8.47 3.35 7.89
CA ARG A 91 9.46 2.51 8.60
C ARG A 91 9.92 1.32 7.76
N TYR A 92 9.06 0.83 6.88
CA TYR A 92 9.33 -0.30 5.97
C TYR A 92 9.55 0.16 4.52
N ASN A 93 8.98 1.30 4.15
CA ASN A 93 9.09 1.96 2.84
C ASN A 93 9.68 3.38 3.04
N PRO A 94 10.94 3.52 3.48
CA PRO A 94 11.52 4.81 3.79
C PRO A 94 11.67 5.72 2.56
N LEU A 95 11.71 7.03 2.80
CA LEU A 95 12.21 7.98 1.82
C LEU A 95 13.74 8.00 1.91
N ASP A 96 14.40 7.69 0.80
CA ASP A 96 15.85 7.50 0.71
C ASP A 96 16.55 8.57 -0.13
N ASN A 97 15.80 9.43 -0.84
CA ASN A 97 16.40 10.52 -1.62
C ASN A 97 15.51 11.78 -1.70
N PRO A 98 16.09 12.96 -1.98
CA PRO A 98 15.34 14.22 -2.08
C PRO A 98 14.26 14.26 -3.17
N ASN A 99 14.32 13.41 -4.20
CA ASN A 99 13.28 13.38 -5.24
C ASN A 99 12.01 12.68 -4.74
N GLN A 100 12.14 11.65 -3.90
CA GLN A 100 11.01 11.05 -3.18
C GLN A 100 10.40 12.04 -2.19
N VAL A 101 11.20 12.86 -1.51
CA VAL A 101 10.71 13.95 -0.64
C VAL A 101 9.93 15.00 -1.45
N LYS A 102 10.43 15.42 -2.62
CA LYS A 102 9.68 16.30 -3.53
C LYS A 102 8.36 15.69 -4.02
N ALA A 103 8.33 14.38 -4.26
CA ALA A 103 7.10 13.67 -4.62
C ALA A 103 6.13 13.54 -3.42
N ALA A 104 6.64 13.32 -2.21
CA ALA A 104 5.86 13.33 -0.98
C ALA A 104 5.20 14.69 -0.74
N ILE A 105 5.93 15.80 -0.92
CA ILE A 105 5.41 17.16 -0.77
C ILE A 105 4.20 17.39 -1.69
N LYS A 106 4.29 17.00 -2.97
CA LYS A 106 3.14 17.11 -3.90
C LYS A 106 1.91 16.34 -3.43
N LEU A 107 2.10 15.12 -2.91
CA LEU A 107 1.00 14.34 -2.34
C LEU A 107 0.39 15.03 -1.12
N ILE A 108 1.19 15.68 -0.27
CA ILE A 108 0.68 16.51 0.85
C ILE A 108 -0.08 17.74 0.34
N ASP A 109 0.39 18.37 -0.74
CA ASP A 109 -0.26 19.54 -1.35
C ASP A 109 -1.62 19.20 -1.98
N GLU A 110 -1.80 17.98 -2.50
CA GLU A 110 -3.04 17.45 -3.08
C GLU A 110 -4.06 16.99 -2.02
N LEU A 111 -3.65 16.73 -0.77
CA LEU A 111 -4.55 16.20 0.27
C LEU A 111 -5.39 17.27 0.98
N PRO A 112 -6.66 16.99 1.32
CA PRO A 112 -7.45 17.89 2.16
C PRO A 112 -6.79 18.12 3.53
N LYS A 113 -6.98 19.31 4.10
CA LYS A 113 -6.39 19.70 5.40
C LYS A 113 -6.85 18.70 6.49
N THR A 114 -5.92 17.95 7.07
CA THR A 114 -6.21 16.90 8.05
C THR A 114 -5.32 17.01 9.29
N ARG A 115 -5.86 16.58 10.45
CA ARG A 115 -5.10 16.50 11.71
C ARG A 115 -3.97 15.48 11.65
N LEU A 116 -4.02 14.52 10.73
CA LEU A 116 -3.00 13.47 10.59
C LEU A 116 -1.62 14.01 10.18
N PHE A 117 -1.54 15.23 9.63
CA PHE A 117 -0.26 15.91 9.36
C PHE A 117 0.59 16.12 10.63
N GLN A 118 -0.05 16.33 11.78
CA GLN A 118 0.65 16.45 13.07
C GLN A 118 1.31 15.12 13.47
N GLY A 119 0.60 14.00 13.29
CA GLY A 119 1.12 12.67 13.56
C GLY A 119 2.28 12.29 12.65
N LEU A 120 2.13 12.53 11.34
CA LEU A 120 3.15 12.21 10.35
C LEU A 120 4.42 13.08 10.50
N SER A 121 4.29 14.37 10.79
CA SER A 121 5.45 15.25 11.02
C SER A 121 6.27 14.81 12.24
N GLY A 122 5.62 14.56 13.38
CA GLY A 122 6.29 14.03 14.58
C GLY A 122 6.86 12.60 14.40
N PHE A 123 6.34 11.82 13.46
CA PHE A 123 6.94 10.53 13.08
C PHE A 123 8.17 10.69 12.19
N LEU A 124 8.15 11.60 11.22
CA LEU A 124 9.27 11.88 10.32
C LEU A 124 10.50 12.42 11.04
N GLU A 125 10.32 13.22 12.10
CA GLU A 125 11.43 13.76 12.89
C GLU A 125 12.24 12.67 13.60
N GLN A 126 11.62 11.54 13.97
CA GLN A 126 12.28 10.41 14.64
C GLN A 126 13.33 9.72 13.76
N PHE A 127 13.30 9.91 12.44
CA PHE A 127 14.31 9.35 11.53
C PHE A 127 15.63 10.13 11.54
N GLY A 128 15.65 11.37 12.06
CA GLY A 128 16.88 12.19 12.15
C GLY A 128 17.54 12.55 10.81
N LYS A 129 16.91 12.26 9.66
CA LYS A 129 17.47 12.48 8.31
C LYS A 129 17.27 13.94 7.86
N PRO A 130 18.33 14.76 7.66
CA PRO A 130 18.16 16.19 7.34
C PRO A 130 17.38 16.49 6.06
N PHE A 131 17.45 15.60 5.05
CA PHE A 131 16.73 15.79 3.79
C PHE A 131 15.21 15.60 3.90
N LEU A 132 14.69 15.14 5.05
CA LEU A 132 13.25 15.09 5.33
C LEU A 132 12.68 16.42 5.81
N LYS A 133 13.52 17.37 6.26
CA LYS A 133 13.08 18.67 6.81
C LYS A 133 12.04 19.39 5.93
N PRO A 134 12.20 19.51 4.60
CA PRO A 134 11.22 20.21 3.77
C PRO A 134 9.82 19.57 3.77
N LEU A 135 9.73 18.25 3.97
CA LEU A 135 8.43 17.56 4.12
C LEU A 135 7.82 17.78 5.50
N VAL A 136 8.64 17.80 6.56
CA VAL A 136 8.19 18.10 7.93
C VAL A 136 7.69 19.55 8.03
N GLU A 137 8.43 20.49 7.42
CA GLU A 137 8.06 21.91 7.33
C GLU A 137 6.74 22.06 6.57
N ARG A 138 6.60 21.46 5.38
CA ARG A 138 5.35 21.56 4.60
C ARG A 138 4.12 20.95 5.31
N LEU A 139 4.30 19.85 6.04
CA LEU A 139 3.24 19.28 6.89
C LEU A 139 2.79 20.24 8.00
N ARG A 140 3.70 21.04 8.55
CA ARG A 140 3.40 22.05 9.58
C ARG A 140 2.67 23.25 9.01
N GLU A 141 3.11 23.77 7.85
CA GLU A 141 2.43 24.85 7.13
C GLU A 141 0.97 24.50 6.85
N ARG A 142 0.73 23.33 6.23
CA ARG A 142 -0.61 22.83 5.88
C ARG A 142 -1.53 22.60 7.09
N LEU A 143 -0.96 22.42 8.28
CA LEU A 143 -1.71 22.33 9.53
C LEU A 143 -2.07 23.73 10.07
N GLN A 144 -1.17 24.70 9.95
CA GLN A 144 -1.37 26.09 10.41
C GLN A 144 -2.35 26.88 9.51
N GLU A 145 -2.30 26.65 8.20
CA GLU A 145 -3.25 27.16 7.20
C GLU A 145 -4.73 26.78 7.49
N GLY A 146 -4.99 25.88 8.46
CA GLY A 146 -6.33 25.39 8.82
C GLY A 146 -7.04 26.08 9.99
N PHE A 147 -6.39 27.03 10.69
CA PHE A 147 -6.93 27.63 11.93
C PHE A 147 -7.10 29.17 11.88
N GLY A 148 -7.04 29.80 10.71
CA GLY A 148 -7.11 31.26 10.55
C GLY A 148 -8.09 31.74 9.47
N LYS A 149 -9.18 32.39 9.93
CA LYS A 149 -10.26 33.08 9.18
C LYS A 149 -11.21 32.21 8.34
N PRO A 150 -12.51 32.57 8.28
CA PRO A 150 -13.46 31.99 7.34
C PRO A 150 -13.25 32.58 5.94
N GLU A 151 -13.16 31.73 4.92
CA GLU A 151 -13.37 32.14 3.53
C GLU A 151 -14.88 32.08 3.22
N PRO A 152 -15.42 33.06 2.48
CA PRO A 152 -16.82 33.02 2.05
C PRO A 152 -17.05 31.92 1.01
N GLU A 153 -18.23 31.32 1.04
CA GLU A 153 -18.67 30.37 0.01
C GLU A 153 -18.87 31.09 -1.33
N THR A 154 -18.30 30.54 -2.40
CA THR A 154 -18.57 30.96 -3.78
C THR A 154 -19.04 29.75 -4.57
N GLU A 155 -20.25 29.83 -5.13
CA GLU A 155 -20.81 28.82 -6.04
C GLU A 155 -20.07 28.80 -7.40
N PRO A 156 -20.17 27.70 -8.17
CA PRO A 156 -19.29 27.48 -9.32
C PRO A 156 -19.75 28.19 -10.59
N GLU A 157 -18.81 28.80 -11.32
CA GLU A 157 -18.98 29.27 -12.70
C GLU A 157 -17.92 28.65 -13.64
N PRO A 158 -18.18 28.59 -14.97
CA PRO A 158 -17.77 27.46 -15.80
C PRO A 158 -16.35 27.55 -16.39
N GLU A 159 -15.79 26.37 -16.68
CA GLU A 159 -14.49 26.22 -17.35
C GLU A 159 -14.47 26.85 -18.74
N THR A 160 -13.54 27.79 -18.96
CA THR A 160 -13.09 28.22 -20.28
C THR A 160 -11.57 28.43 -20.24
N GLU A 161 -10.82 27.62 -20.99
CA GLU A 161 -9.40 27.91 -21.26
C GLU A 161 -9.29 28.99 -22.34
N PRO A 162 -8.31 29.90 -22.21
CA PRO A 162 -7.48 30.19 -23.38
C PRO A 162 -5.97 30.44 -23.11
N GLU A 163 -5.17 29.89 -24.02
CA GLU A 163 -4.03 30.49 -24.72
C GLU A 163 -2.83 31.13 -23.97
N ASN A 164 -1.71 30.39 -23.98
CA ASN A 164 -0.52 30.59 -24.86
C ASN A 164 0.30 31.92 -24.88
N ASN A 165 1.57 31.78 -25.31
CA ASN A 165 2.52 32.83 -25.77
C ASN A 165 3.25 33.68 -24.68
N ILE A 166 4.50 34.17 -24.80
CA ILE A 166 5.48 34.27 -25.93
C ILE A 166 6.97 34.29 -25.45
N TYR A 167 7.90 34.38 -26.44
CA TYR A 167 9.26 35.00 -26.49
C TYR A 167 10.45 34.09 -26.04
N ILE A 168 11.69 34.12 -26.60
CA ILE A 168 12.41 35.02 -27.54
C ILE A 168 13.06 34.23 -28.73
N ALA A 169 13.45 34.92 -29.81
CA ALA A 169 14.24 34.46 -30.99
C ALA A 169 15.70 35.04 -30.95
N PRO A 170 16.51 35.27 -32.03
CA PRO A 170 16.44 34.92 -33.47
C PRO A 170 17.80 34.50 -34.15
N ASN A 171 17.84 34.49 -35.50
CA ASN A 171 19.00 34.63 -36.43
C ASN A 171 19.99 33.44 -36.63
N ASP A 172 20.68 33.26 -37.78
CA ASP A 172 20.49 33.68 -39.20
C ASP A 172 21.35 32.77 -40.15
N ALA A 173 21.33 33.01 -41.46
CA ALA A 173 21.86 32.19 -42.56
C ALA A 173 23.40 31.99 -42.65
N GLY A 174 23.86 30.99 -43.44
CA GLY A 174 25.27 30.88 -43.85
C GLY A 174 25.78 29.58 -44.50
N ILE A 175 25.50 29.40 -45.80
CA ILE A 175 26.31 28.82 -46.92
C ILE A 175 27.42 27.74 -46.67
N VAL A 176 27.47 26.76 -47.60
CA VAL A 176 28.41 25.62 -47.71
C VAL A 176 29.77 25.99 -48.33
N SER A 177 30.89 25.44 -47.82
CA SER A 177 32.14 25.08 -48.56
C SER A 177 33.13 24.25 -47.70
N GLU A 178 33.85 23.30 -48.31
CA GLU A 178 34.89 22.40 -47.72
C GLU A 178 35.94 22.05 -48.82
N PRO A 179 37.14 21.48 -48.51
CA PRO A 179 38.05 21.67 -47.37
C PRO A 179 39.33 22.39 -47.90
N PRO A 180 40.57 21.84 -48.11
CA PRO A 180 41.47 20.85 -47.46
C PRO A 180 42.77 21.52 -46.88
N PRO A 181 43.88 20.80 -46.56
CA PRO A 181 44.09 19.58 -45.75
C PRO A 181 44.99 19.81 -44.50
N ASP A 182 45.30 18.74 -43.76
CA ASP A 182 46.34 18.60 -42.72
C ASP A 182 46.28 19.50 -41.46
N SER A 183 45.49 19.03 -40.48
CA SER A 183 45.67 19.30 -39.05
C SER A 183 44.96 18.22 -38.19
N PRO A 184 45.21 18.11 -36.87
CA PRO A 184 45.00 16.89 -36.06
C PRO A 184 43.56 16.31 -36.06
N PRO A 185 43.36 15.03 -35.69
CA PRO A 185 42.17 14.26 -36.03
C PRO A 185 40.88 14.97 -35.62
N PRO A 186 39.87 15.03 -36.50
CA PRO A 186 38.73 15.90 -36.32
C PRO A 186 37.92 15.49 -35.10
N LYS A 187 37.51 16.49 -34.31
CA LYS A 187 36.49 16.36 -33.26
C LYS A 187 35.29 15.65 -33.88
N SER A 188 34.95 14.46 -33.38
CA SER A 188 33.88 13.64 -33.94
C SER A 188 32.60 14.46 -34.04
N LYS A 189 32.05 14.59 -35.26
CA LYS A 189 30.72 15.16 -35.46
C LYS A 189 29.78 14.36 -34.56
N GLY A 190 29.04 15.04 -33.68
CA GLY A 190 28.14 14.39 -32.73
C GLY A 190 27.18 13.45 -33.47
N PRO A 191 26.84 12.27 -32.89
CA PRO A 191 26.10 11.25 -33.61
C PRO A 191 24.76 11.79 -34.12
N PRO A 192 24.29 11.35 -35.31
CA PRO A 192 23.15 11.96 -35.98
C PRO A 192 21.92 12.03 -35.10
N LYS A 193 21.15 13.12 -35.26
CA LYS A 193 19.93 13.33 -34.49
C LYS A 193 18.86 12.35 -34.96
N ILE A 194 18.59 11.34 -34.14
CA ILE A 194 17.47 10.43 -34.35
C ILE A 194 16.16 11.21 -34.21
N ASP A 195 15.31 11.15 -35.22
CA ASP A 195 13.94 11.64 -35.22
C ASP A 195 12.94 10.48 -35.38
N PHE A 196 11.65 10.78 -35.21
CA PHE A 196 10.56 9.84 -35.41
C PHE A 196 9.56 10.42 -36.38
N ASP A 197 9.35 9.72 -37.48
CA ASP A 197 8.38 10.01 -38.52
C ASP A 197 6.99 9.53 -38.05
N TRP A 198 6.06 10.47 -37.94
CA TRP A 198 4.70 10.23 -37.47
C TRP A 198 3.74 9.79 -38.58
N GLU A 199 4.12 9.93 -39.85
CA GLU A 199 3.33 9.48 -40.99
C GLU A 199 3.64 8.01 -41.31
N THR A 200 4.92 7.62 -41.32
CA THR A 200 5.34 6.24 -41.57
C THR A 200 5.47 5.39 -40.30
N GLY A 201 5.53 6.03 -39.12
CA GLY A 201 5.72 5.33 -37.85
C GLY A 201 7.13 4.77 -37.67
N THR A 202 8.16 5.39 -38.26
CA THR A 202 9.54 4.87 -38.26
C THR A 202 10.54 5.82 -37.60
N PHE A 203 11.61 5.26 -37.02
CA PHE A 203 12.74 6.06 -36.53
C PHE A 203 13.70 6.35 -37.69
N GLN A 204 14.02 7.62 -37.90
CA GLN A 204 14.96 8.07 -38.92
C GLN A 204 16.30 8.49 -38.28
N GLY A 205 17.41 8.31 -38.99
CA GLY A 205 18.74 8.74 -38.53
C GLY A 205 19.41 7.82 -37.50
N ILE A 206 18.95 6.56 -37.36
CA ILE A 206 19.69 5.50 -36.65
C ILE A 206 20.68 4.87 -37.63
N THR A 207 21.96 4.77 -37.27
CA THR A 207 22.98 4.11 -38.11
C THR A 207 23.20 2.64 -37.73
N GLU A 208 23.76 1.85 -38.65
CA GLU A 208 24.13 0.44 -38.37
C GLU A 208 25.12 0.31 -37.20
N GLU A 209 26.08 1.25 -37.08
CA GLU A 209 26.99 1.33 -35.92
C GLU A 209 26.24 1.48 -34.58
N GLU A 210 25.09 2.16 -34.59
CA GLU A 210 24.28 2.40 -33.40
C GLU A 210 23.41 1.20 -33.06
N LEU A 211 22.87 0.52 -34.08
CA LEU A 211 22.22 -0.79 -33.91
C LEU A 211 23.18 -1.81 -33.31
N ASN A 212 24.40 -1.91 -33.84
CA ASN A 212 25.45 -2.81 -33.34
C ASN A 212 25.85 -2.46 -31.90
N ARG A 213 26.10 -1.17 -31.60
CA ARG A 213 26.42 -0.70 -30.24
C ARG A 213 25.31 -0.99 -29.23
N TRP A 214 24.04 -0.90 -29.64
CA TRP A 214 22.92 -1.28 -28.77
C TRP A 214 22.74 -2.79 -28.64
N ALA A 215 22.98 -3.57 -29.69
CA ALA A 215 22.93 -5.03 -29.64
C ALA A 215 24.01 -5.60 -28.70
N GLU A 216 25.20 -4.99 -28.68
CA GLU A 216 26.29 -5.33 -27.74
C GLU A 216 25.96 -4.91 -26.30
N ALA A 217 25.41 -3.70 -26.10
CA ALA A 217 25.05 -3.20 -24.76
C ALA A 217 23.83 -3.92 -24.14
N TYR A 218 22.91 -4.43 -24.98
CA TYR A 218 21.67 -5.09 -24.56
C TYR A 218 21.56 -6.50 -25.17
N PRO A 219 22.46 -7.44 -24.83
CA PRO A 219 22.55 -8.74 -25.49
C PRO A 219 21.27 -9.58 -25.37
N ALA A 220 20.47 -9.43 -24.31
CA ALA A 220 19.21 -10.14 -24.13
C ALA A 220 18.03 -9.56 -24.96
N VAL A 221 18.24 -8.43 -25.63
CA VAL A 221 17.21 -7.64 -26.31
C VAL A 221 17.33 -7.79 -27.82
N ASP A 222 16.19 -8.02 -28.48
CA ASP A 222 16.07 -7.97 -29.94
C ASP A 222 15.83 -6.50 -30.37
N ILE A 223 16.91 -5.80 -30.73
CA ILE A 223 16.89 -4.34 -30.97
C ILE A 223 15.90 -3.95 -32.06
N GLU A 224 15.82 -4.70 -33.17
CA GLU A 224 14.89 -4.42 -34.26
C GLU A 224 13.43 -4.64 -33.87
N LEU A 225 13.16 -5.68 -33.06
CA LEU A 225 11.83 -5.92 -32.52
C LEU A 225 11.41 -4.81 -31.54
N GLU A 226 12.31 -4.42 -30.63
CA GLU A 226 12.05 -3.35 -29.67
C GLU A 226 11.90 -1.98 -30.35
N LEU A 227 12.64 -1.69 -31.42
CA LEU A 227 12.47 -0.47 -32.20
C LEU A 227 11.05 -0.37 -32.76
N ARG A 228 10.52 -1.46 -33.33
CA ARG A 228 9.13 -1.53 -33.82
C ARG A 228 8.11 -1.41 -32.68
N GLN A 229 8.33 -2.04 -31.53
CA GLN A 229 7.45 -1.89 -30.37
C GLN A 229 7.48 -0.47 -29.77
N ALA A 230 8.64 0.18 -29.76
CA ALA A 230 8.81 1.56 -29.29
C ALA A 230 8.15 2.57 -30.25
N ALA A 231 8.17 2.28 -31.56
CA ALA A 231 7.46 3.04 -32.58
C ALA A 231 5.94 2.93 -32.44
N GLU A 232 5.41 1.70 -32.35
CA GLU A 232 3.98 1.44 -32.12
C GLU A 232 3.50 2.12 -30.82
N TRP A 233 4.32 2.10 -29.77
CA TRP A 233 4.01 2.80 -28.52
C TRP A 233 3.92 4.33 -28.69
N LEU A 234 4.73 4.93 -29.56
CA LEU A 234 4.65 6.36 -29.87
C LEU A 234 3.39 6.69 -30.66
N LEU A 235 3.06 5.90 -31.70
CA LEU A 235 1.81 6.05 -32.47
C LEU A 235 0.57 5.94 -31.57
N ALA A 236 0.54 4.97 -30.65
CA ALA A 236 -0.52 4.82 -29.65
C ALA A 236 -0.52 5.91 -28.55
N ASN A 237 0.50 6.78 -28.50
CA ASN A 237 0.61 7.87 -27.51
C ASN A 237 1.11 9.20 -28.15
N PRO A 238 0.39 9.83 -29.11
CA PRO A 238 0.91 10.99 -29.86
C PRO A 238 1.30 12.18 -28.96
N HIS A 239 0.49 12.45 -27.93
CA HIS A 239 0.76 13.48 -26.92
C HIS A 239 2.03 13.24 -26.08
N LYS A 240 2.65 12.05 -26.17
CA LYS A 240 3.89 11.68 -25.45
C LYS A 240 5.15 11.84 -26.31
N ARG A 241 5.12 12.64 -27.39
CA ARG A 241 6.28 13.00 -28.23
C ARG A 241 7.54 13.31 -27.40
N LYS A 242 8.71 12.85 -27.85
CA LYS A 242 9.98 12.98 -27.10
C LYS A 242 10.85 14.07 -27.71
N LYS A 243 11.51 14.85 -26.84
CA LYS A 243 12.54 15.84 -27.23
C LYS A 243 13.87 15.20 -27.67
N ASN A 244 14.10 13.93 -27.32
CA ASN A 244 15.32 13.19 -27.65
C ASN A 244 14.98 11.67 -27.73
N TYR A 245 14.86 11.15 -28.95
CA TYR A 245 14.52 9.75 -29.18
C TYR A 245 15.66 8.79 -28.84
N ARG A 246 16.92 9.19 -29.05
CA ARG A 246 18.12 8.41 -28.65
C ARG A 246 18.07 8.03 -27.16
N ARG A 247 17.80 9.00 -26.27
CA ARG A 247 17.69 8.77 -24.83
C ARG A 247 16.45 7.92 -24.47
N PHE A 248 15.35 8.08 -25.21
CA PHE A 248 14.15 7.27 -25.05
C PHE A 248 14.42 5.80 -25.39
N LEU A 249 15.04 5.51 -26.55
CA LEU A 249 15.40 4.16 -27.00
C LEU A 249 16.40 3.46 -26.07
N VAL A 250 17.47 4.15 -25.66
CA VAL A 250 18.42 3.62 -24.66
C VAL A 250 17.72 3.28 -23.33
N SER A 251 16.77 4.13 -22.90
CA SER A 251 15.95 3.87 -21.70
C SER A 251 14.93 2.74 -21.92
N TRP A 252 14.51 2.49 -23.16
CA TRP A 252 13.60 1.42 -23.54
C TRP A 252 14.34 0.07 -23.46
N PHE A 253 15.42 -0.11 -24.21
CA PHE A 253 16.20 -1.36 -24.25
C PHE A 253 16.72 -1.77 -22.86
N SER A 254 17.19 -0.81 -22.06
CA SER A 254 17.63 -1.05 -20.67
C SER A 254 16.51 -1.66 -19.81
N ARG A 255 15.26 -1.17 -19.93
CA ARG A 255 14.10 -1.71 -19.21
C ARG A 255 13.66 -3.07 -19.76
N THR A 256 13.76 -3.29 -21.08
CA THR A 256 13.46 -4.60 -21.68
C THR A 256 14.46 -5.65 -21.17
N GLN A 257 15.76 -5.34 -21.11
CA GLN A 257 16.77 -6.25 -20.56
C GLN A 257 16.52 -6.56 -19.08
N GLN A 258 16.22 -5.56 -18.25
CA GLN A 258 15.90 -5.75 -16.83
C GLN A 258 14.64 -6.61 -16.58
N ARG A 259 13.79 -6.82 -17.59
CA ARG A 259 12.58 -7.64 -17.54
C ARG A 259 12.76 -9.05 -18.10
N GLY A 260 14.01 -9.47 -18.35
CA GLY A 260 14.34 -10.79 -18.91
C GLY A 260 14.70 -10.80 -20.40
N GLY A 261 14.61 -9.66 -21.08
CA GLY A 261 14.92 -9.54 -22.51
C GLY A 261 13.86 -10.12 -23.45
N SER A 262 13.89 -9.72 -24.71
CA SER A 262 12.92 -10.15 -25.73
C SER A 262 13.36 -11.37 -26.55
N LYS A 263 14.65 -11.74 -26.52
CA LYS A 263 15.15 -12.92 -27.27
C LYS A 263 14.67 -14.27 -26.73
N GLY A 264 14.29 -14.37 -25.44
CA GLY A 264 13.85 -15.62 -24.83
C GLY A 264 12.41 -16.07 -25.19
N GLY A 265 11.53 -15.13 -25.54
CA GLY A 265 10.08 -15.39 -25.61
C GLY A 265 9.59 -16.29 -26.75
N ARG A 266 10.44 -16.63 -27.73
CA ARG A 266 10.05 -17.49 -28.86
C ARG A 266 10.08 -19.00 -28.55
N ASN A 267 10.92 -19.45 -27.61
CA ASN A 267 11.18 -20.88 -27.41
C ASN A 267 10.26 -21.57 -26.38
N ASP A 268 9.46 -20.83 -25.62
CA ASP A 268 8.69 -21.40 -24.50
C ASP A 268 7.31 -21.95 -24.93
N ARG A 269 6.73 -21.43 -26.03
CA ARG A 269 5.42 -21.85 -26.53
C ARG A 269 5.35 -23.31 -27.01
N SER A 270 6.49 -23.95 -27.28
CA SER A 270 6.54 -25.38 -27.63
C SER A 270 6.57 -26.31 -26.40
N ARG A 271 6.77 -25.78 -25.19
CA ARG A 271 6.99 -26.59 -23.98
C ARG A 271 5.78 -26.71 -23.05
N VAL A 272 4.76 -25.87 -23.26
CA VAL A 272 3.53 -25.81 -22.44
C VAL A 272 2.45 -26.82 -22.88
N ALA A 273 2.64 -27.51 -24.00
CA ALA A 273 1.59 -28.31 -24.64
C ALA A 273 1.35 -29.74 -24.08
N SER A 274 2.08 -30.20 -23.05
CA SER A 274 2.00 -31.62 -22.62
C SER A 274 2.03 -31.91 -21.11
N ALA A 275 1.98 -30.89 -20.25
CA ALA A 275 1.87 -31.08 -18.79
C ALA A 275 0.59 -30.44 -18.26
N THR A 276 -0.40 -31.26 -17.88
CA THR A 276 -1.50 -30.80 -17.04
C THR A 276 -0.95 -30.37 -15.68
N ASP A 277 -1.30 -29.15 -15.25
CA ASP A 277 -0.81 -28.53 -14.02
C ASP A 277 -1.05 -29.47 -12.81
N PRO A 278 -0.05 -29.68 -11.94
CA PRO A 278 -0.21 -30.50 -10.73
C PRO A 278 -1.41 -30.08 -9.87
N VAL A 279 -1.69 -28.79 -9.77
CA VAL A 279 -2.82 -28.23 -9.00
C VAL A 279 -4.16 -28.56 -9.67
N GLU A 280 -4.22 -28.49 -11.00
CA GLU A 280 -5.40 -28.85 -11.78
C GLU A 280 -5.74 -30.35 -11.62
N ARG A 281 -4.72 -31.23 -11.59
CA ARG A 281 -4.92 -32.66 -11.29
C ARG A 281 -5.41 -32.89 -9.87
N GLU A 282 -4.86 -32.17 -8.90
CA GLU A 282 -5.26 -32.30 -7.49
C GLU A 282 -6.71 -31.84 -7.28
N LEU A 283 -7.13 -30.74 -7.93
CA LEU A 283 -8.51 -30.26 -7.97
C LEU A 283 -9.46 -31.24 -8.66
N GLN A 284 -9.08 -31.79 -9.83
CA GLN A 284 -9.89 -32.79 -10.54
C GLN A 284 -10.07 -34.08 -9.72
N ASN A 285 -9.03 -34.52 -9.02
CA ASN A 285 -9.10 -35.67 -8.11
C ASN A 285 -10.00 -35.38 -6.89
N ALA A 286 -9.87 -34.19 -6.28
CA ALA A 286 -10.70 -33.77 -5.16
C ALA A 286 -12.19 -33.69 -5.54
N GLU A 287 -12.50 -33.09 -6.69
CA GLU A 287 -13.86 -33.00 -7.22
C GLU A 287 -14.43 -34.38 -7.55
N ALA A 288 -13.66 -35.26 -8.21
CA ALA A 288 -14.09 -36.64 -8.48
C ALA A 288 -14.39 -37.42 -7.19
N THR A 289 -13.56 -37.25 -6.15
CA THR A 289 -13.76 -37.88 -4.83
C THR A 289 -15.02 -37.34 -4.14
N TYR A 290 -15.27 -36.03 -4.22
CA TYR A 290 -16.48 -35.40 -3.68
C TYR A 290 -17.75 -35.86 -4.40
N GLN A 291 -17.73 -35.93 -5.73
CA GLN A 291 -18.85 -36.43 -6.53
C GLN A 291 -19.13 -37.92 -6.30
N GLN A 292 -18.10 -38.73 -6.05
CA GLN A 292 -18.28 -40.13 -5.63
C GLN A 292 -18.95 -40.21 -4.25
N TRP A 293 -18.47 -39.45 -3.26
CA TRP A 293 -19.05 -39.38 -1.93
C TRP A 293 -20.52 -38.91 -1.93
N LEU A 294 -20.86 -37.94 -2.78
CA LEU A 294 -22.25 -37.50 -2.98
C LEU A 294 -23.14 -38.63 -3.52
N ARG A 295 -22.65 -39.42 -4.50
CA ARG A 295 -23.37 -40.59 -5.05
C ARG A 295 -23.57 -41.68 -4.00
N GLU A 296 -22.55 -41.96 -3.20
CA GLU A 296 -22.61 -42.95 -2.11
C GLU A 296 -23.61 -42.52 -1.03
N ARG A 297 -23.66 -41.23 -0.65
CA ARG A 297 -24.67 -40.70 0.29
C ARG A 297 -26.09 -40.71 -0.28
N ALA A 298 -26.26 -40.41 -1.57
CA ALA A 298 -27.56 -40.49 -2.24
C ALA A 298 -28.07 -41.95 -2.34
N ALA A 299 -27.16 -42.91 -2.56
CA ALA A 299 -27.48 -44.33 -2.52
C ALA A 299 -27.86 -44.80 -1.10
N ALA A 300 -27.12 -44.37 -0.08
CA ALA A 300 -27.41 -44.67 1.32
C ALA A 300 -28.79 -44.13 1.77
N GLN A 301 -29.20 -42.94 1.31
CA GLN A 301 -30.54 -42.39 1.61
C GLN A 301 -31.70 -43.19 0.98
N LYS A 302 -31.47 -43.87 -0.16
CA LYS A 302 -32.47 -44.79 -0.74
C LYS A 302 -32.54 -46.15 -0.03
N GLY A 303 -31.57 -46.48 0.84
CA GLY A 303 -31.37 -47.83 1.38
C GLY A 303 -31.74 -48.05 2.85
N SER A 304 -31.96 -47.03 3.69
CA SER A 304 -32.17 -47.24 5.13
C SER A 304 -33.19 -46.32 5.80
N ARG A 305 -34.23 -46.96 6.36
CA ARG A 305 -35.20 -46.35 7.29
C ARG A 305 -34.73 -46.55 8.74
N ALA A 306 -33.68 -45.83 9.15
CA ALA A 306 -33.37 -45.56 10.57
C ALA A 306 -32.30 -44.46 10.70
N ALA A 307 -32.55 -43.46 11.54
CA ALA A 307 -31.50 -42.56 12.04
C ALA A 307 -30.88 -43.15 13.32
N PRO A 308 -29.57 -42.97 13.56
CA PRO A 308 -29.24 -42.23 14.79
C PRO A 308 -27.97 -41.35 14.75
N LYS A 309 -28.06 -40.29 15.56
CA LYS A 309 -27.03 -39.59 16.38
C LYS A 309 -25.67 -39.17 15.80
N LEU A 310 -25.37 -37.88 16.04
CA LEU A 310 -24.05 -37.26 15.94
C LEU A 310 -23.06 -37.90 16.94
N PRO A 311 -21.76 -38.06 16.59
CA PRO A 311 -20.75 -38.55 17.52
C PRO A 311 -20.33 -37.45 18.52
N GLY A 312 -20.33 -37.79 19.81
CA GLY A 312 -19.72 -36.97 20.86
C GLY A 312 -18.22 -37.26 21.01
N VAL A 313 -17.48 -36.30 21.59
CA VAL A 313 -16.03 -36.41 21.82
C VAL A 313 -15.75 -37.12 23.15
N GLN A 314 -15.10 -38.28 23.06
CA GLN A 314 -14.25 -38.96 24.07
C GLN A 314 -13.67 -40.23 23.41
N GLY A 315 -12.50 -40.76 23.77
CA GLY A 315 -11.61 -40.35 24.85
C GLY A 315 -10.83 -41.52 25.47
N ASP A 316 -10.11 -42.28 24.62
CA ASP A 316 -9.08 -43.29 24.97
C ASP A 316 -9.47 -44.54 25.82
N ALA A 317 -8.55 -45.50 25.85
CA ALA A 317 -8.43 -46.70 26.68
C ALA A 317 -9.26 -47.97 26.35
N GLY A 318 -8.53 -48.98 25.86
CA GLY A 318 -8.39 -50.26 26.60
C GLY A 318 -9.45 -51.35 26.42
N GLY A 319 -9.11 -52.44 25.73
CA GLY A 319 -9.98 -53.63 25.63
C GLY A 319 -9.90 -54.56 26.85
N GLY A 320 -10.85 -55.50 26.99
CA GLY A 320 -10.76 -56.53 28.02
C GLY A 320 -12.02 -57.33 28.37
N SER A 321 -12.38 -58.30 27.51
CA SER A 321 -13.00 -59.61 27.82
C SER A 321 -13.90 -59.82 29.08
N GLY A 322 -15.15 -60.26 28.83
CA GLY A 322 -15.70 -61.46 29.50
C GLY A 322 -16.74 -61.28 30.62
N GLY A 323 -17.68 -62.24 30.70
CA GLY A 323 -18.52 -62.48 31.89
C GLY A 323 -20.03 -62.58 31.65
N LYS A 324 -20.61 -63.78 31.83
CA LYS A 324 -22.07 -64.03 31.84
C LYS A 324 -22.64 -64.00 33.27
N ARG A 325 -23.97 -63.81 33.37
CA ARG A 325 -24.93 -64.15 34.46
C ARG A 325 -25.23 -63.01 35.47
N LYS A 326 -26.38 -62.95 36.15
CA LYS A 326 -27.79 -63.42 35.92
C LYS A 326 -28.65 -62.95 37.13
N ARG A 327 -29.87 -62.43 36.90
CA ARG A 327 -31.02 -62.29 37.87
C ARG A 327 -30.95 -61.24 39.00
N GLU A 328 -32.04 -60.45 39.14
CA GLU A 328 -33.02 -60.41 40.26
C GLU A 328 -32.51 -59.57 41.46
N GLY A 329 -33.25 -58.68 42.12
CA GLY A 329 -34.65 -58.20 42.05
C GLY A 329 -34.86 -57.16 43.19
N ALA A 330 -36.11 -56.78 43.52
CA ALA A 330 -36.50 -55.88 44.63
C ALA A 330 -36.10 -54.37 44.52
N GLU A 331 -36.82 -53.37 45.05
CA GLU A 331 -38.20 -53.25 45.58
C GLU A 331 -38.58 -51.74 45.67
N GLU A 332 -39.85 -51.41 45.93
CA GLU A 332 -40.46 -50.07 45.83
C GLU A 332 -40.41 -49.21 47.13
N VAL A 333 -40.23 -47.87 46.98
CA VAL A 333 -41.00 -46.75 47.65
C VAL A 333 -40.86 -46.64 49.22
N PRO A 334 -41.07 -45.51 49.96
CA PRO A 334 -41.71 -44.19 49.72
C PRO A 334 -40.75 -42.98 49.91
N GLY A 335 -41.14 -41.68 49.95
CA GLY A 335 -42.41 -40.94 49.87
C GLY A 335 -42.24 -39.48 50.35
N GLU A 336 -43.31 -38.66 50.35
CA GLU A 336 -43.40 -37.23 50.75
C GLU A 336 -42.55 -36.22 49.91
N VAL A 337 -43.04 -35.12 49.31
CA VAL A 337 -44.22 -34.21 49.45
C VAL A 337 -44.04 -33.07 50.48
N SER A 338 -44.46 -31.84 50.09
CA SER A 338 -44.55 -30.58 50.87
C SER A 338 -43.28 -29.72 51.01
N ARG A 339 -43.33 -28.37 51.05
CA ARG A 339 -44.38 -27.38 50.65
C ARG A 339 -43.80 -25.95 50.61
N VAL A 340 -44.19 -25.21 49.57
CA VAL A 340 -44.44 -23.75 49.48
C VAL A 340 -44.31 -22.92 50.77
N ASP A 341 -43.53 -21.82 50.80
CA ASP A 341 -44.12 -20.46 50.77
C ASP A 341 -43.18 -19.23 50.54
N ARG A 342 -43.86 -18.19 50.01
CA ARG A 342 -43.63 -16.74 49.80
C ARG A 342 -42.55 -15.97 50.58
N GLY A 343 -42.06 -14.89 49.93
CA GLY A 343 -41.43 -13.73 50.58
C GLY A 343 -40.90 -12.69 49.59
N GLY A 344 -41.67 -11.63 49.33
CA GLY A 344 -41.28 -10.50 48.47
C GLY A 344 -40.61 -9.34 49.23
N PRO A 345 -40.71 -8.08 48.77
CA PRO A 345 -39.52 -7.39 48.27
C PRO A 345 -39.20 -6.06 48.99
N GLY A 346 -38.04 -5.47 48.68
CA GLY A 346 -38.00 -4.03 48.43
C GLY A 346 -36.77 -3.20 48.86
N VAL A 347 -36.81 -1.99 48.30
CA VAL A 347 -36.25 -0.71 48.78
C VAL A 347 -34.88 -0.26 48.25
N SER A 348 -34.94 0.95 47.68
CA SER A 348 -33.92 1.80 47.07
C SER A 348 -33.16 2.67 48.08
N GLY A 349 -31.96 3.13 47.71
CA GLY A 349 -31.29 4.27 48.36
C GLY A 349 -30.32 4.97 47.41
N GLY A 350 -30.49 6.28 47.20
CA GLY A 350 -29.59 7.13 46.42
C GLY A 350 -28.47 7.76 47.25
N PRO A 351 -27.52 8.49 46.63
CA PRO A 351 -26.32 9.02 47.29
C PRO A 351 -26.53 10.44 47.87
N PRO A 352 -25.75 10.84 48.90
CA PRO A 352 -25.60 12.23 49.33
C PRO A 352 -24.45 12.95 48.60
N GLY A 353 -24.44 14.28 48.64
CA GLY A 353 -23.41 15.14 48.02
C GLY A 353 -22.73 16.12 48.99
N ASP A 354 -21.81 16.91 48.42
CA ASP A 354 -21.24 18.21 48.83
C ASP A 354 -20.87 18.49 50.30
N GLN A 355 -19.57 18.74 50.54
CA GLN A 355 -19.07 20.09 50.90
C GLN A 355 -17.53 20.19 51.01
N ASP A 356 -16.97 21.31 50.51
CA ASP A 356 -15.66 21.86 50.88
C ASP A 356 -15.68 22.44 52.31
N PRO A 357 -14.51 22.70 52.93
CA PRO A 357 -14.18 24.12 53.16
C PRO A 357 -12.69 24.52 52.98
N GLN A 358 -12.46 25.83 52.88
CA GLN A 358 -11.19 26.52 52.61
C GLN A 358 -10.33 26.79 53.85
N HIS A 359 -9.01 27.04 53.64
CA HIS A 359 -8.04 27.92 54.34
C HIS A 359 -6.64 27.25 54.40
N GLY A 360 -5.49 27.93 54.26
CA GLY A 360 -5.21 29.31 53.84
C GLY A 360 -3.77 29.79 54.16
N VAL A 361 -3.22 30.66 53.30
CA VAL A 361 -2.24 31.76 53.58
C VAL A 361 -0.78 31.47 54.02
N GLY A 362 0.18 32.11 53.30
CA GLY A 362 1.50 32.54 53.81
C GLY A 362 2.73 31.88 53.14
N GLY A 363 3.82 32.57 52.74
CA GLY A 363 4.08 34.02 52.66
C GLY A 363 5.58 34.40 52.67
N ALA A 364 6.05 35.13 51.64
CA ALA A 364 7.28 35.96 51.55
C ALA A 364 8.70 35.38 51.83
N GLY A 365 9.69 35.83 51.04
CA GLY A 365 11.14 35.67 51.29
C GLY A 365 12.01 36.11 50.10
N SER A 366 12.91 37.09 50.30
CA SER A 366 13.64 37.81 49.24
C SER A 366 15.16 37.53 49.19
N GLY A 367 15.80 37.95 48.08
CA GLY A 367 17.26 37.99 47.85
C GLY A 367 17.55 37.59 46.39
N ASP A 368 17.88 38.47 45.43
CA ASP A 368 18.87 39.57 45.37
C ASP A 368 20.33 39.09 45.48
N GLY A 369 21.18 39.58 44.56
CA GLY A 369 22.54 39.10 44.32
C GLY A 369 22.94 39.08 42.84
N GLY A 370 23.23 40.25 42.27
CA GLY A 370 23.82 40.37 40.94
C GLY A 370 25.32 40.03 40.90
N GLY A 371 25.87 39.85 39.69
CA GLY A 371 27.31 39.62 39.46
C GLY A 371 27.68 39.76 37.99
N ASP A 372 28.57 40.71 37.69
CA ASP A 372 28.96 41.13 36.34
C ASP A 372 29.74 40.10 35.50
N LEU A 373 29.69 40.32 34.18
CA LEU A 373 30.65 39.78 33.20
C LEU A 373 32.03 40.43 33.40
N PRO A 374 33.13 39.78 32.97
CA PRO A 374 33.71 40.25 31.70
C PRO A 374 34.43 39.19 30.84
N GLY A 375 34.27 39.32 29.52
CA GLY A 375 35.40 39.45 28.57
C GLY A 375 36.25 38.22 28.18
N PRO A 376 36.72 38.15 26.91
CA PRO A 376 37.60 37.07 26.43
C PRO A 376 39.08 37.30 26.79
N ARG A 377 39.92 36.28 26.58
CA ARG A 377 41.38 36.38 26.58
C ARG A 377 41.98 35.68 25.36
N ASP A 378 42.92 36.36 24.70
CA ASP A 378 43.71 35.85 23.58
C ASP A 378 45.03 35.19 24.01
N GLY A 379 45.38 34.09 23.33
CA GLY A 379 46.74 33.58 23.07
C GLY A 379 47.59 33.00 24.22
N PRO A 380 48.80 32.47 23.91
CA PRO A 380 49.31 32.02 22.60
C PRO A 380 49.91 30.59 22.60
N ASP A 381 49.96 29.95 21.43
CA ASP A 381 51.10 29.19 20.85
C ASP A 381 50.73 28.68 19.43
#